data_AF-A0A131XHQ2-F1
#
_entry.id   AF-A0A131XHQ2-F1
#
_cell.length_a   1.000
_cell.length_b   1.000
_cell.length_c   1.000
_cell.angle_alpha   90.00
_cell.angle_beta   90.00
_cell.angle_gamma   90.00
#
_symmetry.space_group_name_H-M   'P 1'
#
loop_
_entity.id
_entity.type
_entity.pdbx_description
1 polymer ?
#
loop_
_entity_poly.entity_id
_entity_poly.type
_entity_poly.pdbx_seq_one_letter_code
_entity_poly.pdbx_strand_id
1 'polypeptide(L)'
;MVQLFVKVPTVPGTANKPSIPEWRIVELQGDLMTNDEGTAGRYIGDLHYTKGGIPILLVGHHILYGKEQDVEKPFLVIEKSTGDGEPQATTKEYLVRGVVTKKVIFRSRPKPIVSNVPTKV
;
A
#
# COMPACT_ATOMS: atom_id res chain seq x y z
N MET A 1 1.82 -8.85 12.33
CA MET A 1 2.07 -8.81 10.86
C MET A 1 1.00 -7.91 10.29
N VAL A 2 1.39 -6.83 9.60
CA VAL A 2 0.44 -5.84 9.05
C VAL A 2 0.45 -5.93 7.52
N GLN A 3 -0.75 -5.87 6.94
CA GLN A 3 -0.95 -5.80 5.49
C GLN A 3 -1.77 -4.56 5.14
N LEU A 4 -1.28 -3.78 4.18
CA LEU A 4 -1.96 -2.61 3.63
C LEU A 4 -2.18 -2.79 2.14
N PHE A 5 -3.25 -2.22 1.59
CA PHE A 5 -3.54 -2.24 0.16
C PHE A 5 -3.34 -0.85 -0.41
N VAL A 6 -2.49 -0.73 -1.44
CA VAL A 6 -2.22 0.55 -2.10
C VAL A 6 -2.49 0.43 -3.60
N LYS A 7 -3.22 1.42 -4.14
CA LYS A 7 -3.45 1.53 -5.58
C LYS A 7 -2.18 2.08 -6.23
N VAL A 8 -1.72 1.43 -7.30
CA VAL A 8 -0.56 1.90 -8.06
C VAL A 8 -0.97 3.14 -8.87
N PRO A 9 -0.20 4.25 -8.80
CA PRO A 9 -0.49 5.42 -9.62
C PRO A 9 -0.41 5.08 -11.11
N THR A 10 -1.44 5.45 -11.86
CA THR A 10 -1.43 5.37 -13.32
C THR A 10 -0.73 6.58 -13.89
N VAL A 11 0.35 6.39 -14.66
CA VAL A 11 1.04 7.49 -15.35
C VAL A 11 0.13 8.03 -16.47
N PRO A 12 -0.28 9.31 -16.45
CA PRO A 12 -1.06 9.89 -17.54
C PRO A 12 -0.23 9.86 -18.84
N GLY A 13 -0.78 9.29 -19.91
CA GLY A 13 -0.16 9.28 -21.24
C GLY A 13 0.30 7.92 -21.78
N THR A 14 0.26 6.84 -20.99
CA THR A 14 0.53 5.46 -21.46
C THR A 14 -0.74 4.67 -21.78
N ALA A 15 -1.91 5.27 -21.57
CA ALA A 15 -3.21 4.61 -21.67
C ALA A 15 -3.76 4.58 -23.11
N ASN A 16 -3.23 3.68 -23.94
CA ASN A 16 -3.88 3.30 -25.21
C ASN A 16 -4.81 2.08 -25.09
N LYS A 17 -5.03 1.55 -23.87
CA LYS A 17 -6.03 0.52 -23.57
C LYS A 17 -6.63 0.74 -22.19
N PRO A 18 -7.90 0.35 -21.95
CA PRO A 18 -8.44 0.23 -20.60
C PRO A 18 -7.61 -0.82 -19.84
N SER A 19 -6.70 -0.38 -18.98
CA SER A 19 -5.97 -1.27 -18.08
C SER A 19 -6.76 -1.44 -16.79
N ILE A 20 -6.96 -2.69 -16.36
CA ILE A 20 -7.50 -2.99 -15.04
C ILE A 20 -6.59 -2.31 -13.99
N PRO A 21 -7.13 -1.55 -13.02
CA PRO A 21 -6.31 -0.88 -12.04
C PRO A 21 -5.43 -1.87 -11.28
N GLU A 22 -4.16 -1.53 -11.14
CA GLU A 22 -3.20 -2.35 -10.44
C GLU A 22 -3.11 -1.92 -8.97
N TRP A 23 -3.10 -2.92 -8.09
CA TRP A 23 -2.93 -2.75 -6.65
C TRP A 23 -1.71 -3.53 -6.17
N ARG A 24 -1.20 -3.14 -5.01
CA ARG A 24 -0.11 -3.81 -4.31
C ARG A 24 -0.52 -4.09 -2.87
N ILE A 25 -0.16 -5.27 -2.38
CA ILE A 25 -0.16 -5.56 -0.94
C ILE A 25 1.19 -5.08 -0.40
N VAL A 26 1.16 -4.27 0.66
CA VAL A 26 2.32 -3.88 1.44
C VAL A 26 2.33 -4.72 2.72
N GLU A 27 3.31 -5.60 2.86
CA GLU A 27 3.50 -6.48 4.02
C GLU A 27 4.59 -5.93 4.94
N LEU A 28 4.23 -5.67 6.20
CA LEU A 28 5.13 -5.25 7.26
C LEU A 28 5.26 -6.37 8.29
N GLN A 29 6.49 -6.83 8.53
CA GLN A 29 6.76 -7.76 9.62
C GLN A 29 6.83 -7.01 10.96
N GLY A 30 5.76 -7.13 11.73
CA GLY A 30 5.60 -6.47 13.02
C GLY A 30 4.19 -5.91 13.14
N ASP A 31 4.07 -4.87 13.97
CA ASP A 31 2.82 -4.17 14.25
C ASP A 31 2.97 -2.68 13.93
N LEU A 32 1.90 -2.08 13.40
CA LEU A 32 1.84 -0.65 13.13
C LEU A 32 1.16 0.03 14.32
N MET A 33 1.95 0.69 15.16
CA MET A 33 1.45 1.37 16.35
C MET A 33 1.07 2.82 16.01
N THR A 34 -0.11 3.21 16.44
CA THR A 34 -0.61 4.59 16.39
C THR A 34 -1.07 4.98 17.80
N ASN A 35 -0.91 6.25 18.16
CA ASN A 35 -1.44 6.79 19.42
C ASN A 35 -2.94 7.08 19.34
N ASP A 36 -3.53 6.97 18.14
CA ASP A 36 -4.93 7.24 17.86
C ASP A 36 -5.75 5.95 17.70
N GLU A 37 -7.07 6.06 17.81
CA GLU A 37 -8.00 4.91 17.73
C GLU A 37 -8.03 4.19 16.36
N GLY A 38 -7.34 4.70 15.33
CA GLY A 38 -7.24 4.04 14.03
C GLY A 38 -6.34 4.73 13.01
N THR A 39 -6.07 4.03 11.90
CA THR A 39 -5.18 4.48 10.82
C THR A 39 -5.91 4.82 9.52
N ALA A 40 -7.21 4.51 9.42
CA ALA A 40 -7.99 4.75 8.21
C ALA A 40 -8.06 6.25 7.88
N GLY A 41 -7.73 6.61 6.64
CA GLY A 41 -7.71 8.00 6.17
C GLY A 41 -6.57 8.85 6.72
N ARG A 42 -5.67 8.30 7.54
CA ARG A 42 -4.54 9.04 8.12
C ARG A 42 -3.27 8.83 7.32
N TYR A 43 -2.47 9.88 7.27
CA TYR A 43 -1.11 9.80 6.75
C TYR A 43 -0.24 9.01 7.74
N ILE A 44 0.34 7.90 7.28
CA ILE A 44 1.22 7.04 8.08
C ILE A 44 2.70 7.17 7.67
N GLY A 45 2.98 7.64 6.46
CA GLY A 45 4.33 7.66 5.92
C GLY A 45 4.40 7.65 4.40
N ASP A 46 5.62 7.62 3.89
CA ASP A 46 5.94 7.66 2.46
C ASP A 46 6.49 6.32 1.97
N LEU A 47 5.87 5.76 0.94
CA LEU A 47 6.41 4.63 0.19
C LEU A 47 7.10 5.15 -1.08
N HIS A 48 8.41 5.01 -1.13
CA HIS A 48 9.25 5.46 -2.25
C HIS A 48 9.89 4.27 -2.97
N TYR A 49 10.17 4.40 -4.26
CA TYR A 49 10.97 3.45 -5.02
C TYR A 49 12.27 4.11 -5.46
N THR A 50 13.40 3.47 -5.19
CA THR A 50 14.68 3.93 -5.74
C THR A 50 14.69 3.76 -7.27
N LYS A 51 15.65 4.39 -7.95
CA LYS A 51 15.88 4.19 -9.40
C LYS A 51 16.11 2.72 -9.77
N GLY A 52 16.60 1.91 -8.82
CA GLY A 52 16.79 0.46 -8.99
C GLY A 52 15.54 -0.37 -8.69
N GLY A 53 14.38 0.25 -8.46
CA GLY A 53 13.13 -0.44 -8.16
C GLY A 53 13.02 -1.00 -6.73
N ILE A 54 13.91 -0.58 -5.82
CA ILE A 54 13.89 -1.04 -4.42
C ILE A 54 12.89 -0.18 -3.64
N PRO A 55 11.87 -0.77 -2.99
CA PRO A 55 10.91 -0.03 -2.18
C PRO A 55 11.50 0.35 -0.83
N ILE A 56 11.28 1.60 -0.43
CA ILE A 56 11.70 2.18 0.85
C ILE A 56 10.45 2.79 1.49
N LEU A 57 10.17 2.42 2.74
CA LEU A 57 9.08 2.99 3.52
C LEU A 57 9.64 3.87 4.64
N LEU A 58 9.23 5.13 4.65
CA LEU A 58 9.47 6.08 5.75
C LEU A 58 8.19 6.13 6.59
N VAL A 59 8.27 5.75 7.86
CA VAL A 59 7.11 5.72 8.78
C VAL A 59 7.55 6.19 10.17
N GLY A 60 6.96 7.29 10.63
CA GLY A 60 7.43 7.98 11.85
C GLY A 60 8.93 8.31 11.77
N HIS A 61 9.70 7.86 12.77
CA HIS A 61 11.17 8.03 12.82
C HIS A 61 11.96 6.87 12.18
N HIS A 62 11.29 5.97 11.46
CA HIS A 62 11.90 4.77 10.91
C HIS A 62 11.96 4.77 9.38
N ILE A 63 13.04 4.17 8.87
CA ILE A 63 13.20 3.77 7.49
C ILE A 63 13.24 2.25 7.38
N LEU A 64 12.43 1.68 6.50
CA LEU A 64 12.43 0.27 6.16
C LEU A 64 12.81 0.09 4.69
N TYR A 65 13.69 -0.87 4.44
CA TYR A 65 14.07 -1.31 3.10
C TYR A 65 13.33 -2.61 2.80
N GLY A 66 12.59 -2.61 1.71
CA GLY A 66 11.78 -3.74 1.28
C GLY A 66 12.26 -4.34 -0.03
N LYS A 67 11.43 -5.25 -0.55
CA LYS A 67 11.57 -5.80 -1.90
C LYS A 67 10.19 -5.96 -2.53
N GLU A 68 10.12 -5.84 -3.85
CA GLU A 68 8.95 -6.28 -4.60
C GLU A 68 9.05 -7.79 -4.86
N GLN A 69 7.93 -8.50 -4.78
CA GLN A 69 7.84 -9.93 -5.01
C GLN A 69 6.54 -10.24 -5.75
N ASP A 70 6.63 -11.00 -6.84
CA ASP A 70 5.45 -11.50 -7.56
C ASP A 70 4.65 -12.44 -6.65
N VAL A 71 3.32 -12.34 -6.70
CA VAL A 71 2.46 -13.30 -6.01
C VAL A 71 2.29 -14.53 -6.89
N GLU A 72 2.33 -15.73 -6.29
CA GLU A 72 2.17 -16.98 -7.03
C GLU A 72 0.80 -17.07 -7.72
N LYS A 73 -0.24 -16.53 -7.07
CA LYS A 73 -1.60 -16.46 -7.58
C LYS A 73 -2.10 -15.01 -7.47
N PRO A 74 -2.43 -14.35 -8.59
CA PRO A 74 -2.96 -13.00 -8.55
C PRO A 74 -4.26 -12.92 -7.74
N PHE A 75 -4.45 -11.81 -7.03
CA PHE A 75 -5.67 -11.54 -6.26
C PHE A 75 -6.55 -10.53 -6.97
N LEU A 76 -7.86 -10.66 -6.76
CA LEU A 76 -8.85 -9.65 -7.15
C LEU A 76 -9.11 -8.71 -5.97
N VAL A 77 -9.03 -7.40 -6.18
CA VAL A 77 -9.47 -6.41 -5.20
C VAL A 77 -10.95 -6.18 -5.43
N ILE A 78 -11.77 -6.51 -4.44
CA ILE A 78 -13.22 -6.36 -4.50
C ILE A 78 -13.70 -5.44 -3.38
N GLU A 79 -14.68 -4.60 -3.68
CA GLU A 79 -15.37 -3.77 -2.71
C GLU A 79 -16.81 -4.26 -2.60
N LYS A 80 -17.28 -4.47 -1.37
CA LYS A 80 -18.67 -4.83 -1.14
C LYS A 80 -19.55 -3.64 -1.46
N SER A 81 -20.55 -3.82 -2.32
CA SER A 81 -21.57 -2.80 -2.55
C SER A 81 -22.39 -2.64 -1.27
N THR A 82 -22.23 -1.51 -0.60
CA THR A 82 -23.15 -1.11 0.48
C THR A 82 -24.29 -0.39 -0.21
N GLY A 83 -25.37 -1.11 -0.53
CA GLY A 83 -26.58 -0.49 -1.06
C GLY A 83 -27.08 0.54 -0.05
N ASP A 84 -26.97 1.82 -0.38
CA ASP A 84 -27.50 2.90 0.44
C ASP A 84 -29.02 2.86 0.38
N GLY A 85 -29.62 2.18 1.36
CA GLY A 85 -30.97 2.49 1.82
C GLY A 85 -32.15 1.76 1.18
N GLU A 86 -32.19 0.43 1.19
CA GLU A 86 -33.48 -0.31 1.32
C GLU A 86 -33.32 -1.62 2.12
N PRO A 87 -34.25 -1.98 3.01
CA PRO A 87 -34.13 -3.17 3.87
C PRO A 87 -34.30 -4.54 3.17
N GLN A 88 -34.30 -4.62 1.82
CA GLN A 88 -34.78 -5.82 1.13
C GLN A 88 -34.02 -6.26 -0.13
N ALA A 89 -32.78 -5.82 -0.36
CA ALA A 89 -31.94 -6.47 -1.37
C ALA A 89 -31.22 -7.70 -0.78
N THR A 90 -31.74 -8.90 -1.04
CA THR A 90 -31.10 -10.20 -0.71
C THR A 90 -29.85 -10.49 -1.55
N THR A 91 -29.57 -9.66 -2.56
CA THR A 91 -28.48 -9.86 -3.51
C THR A 91 -27.20 -9.20 -3.02
N LYS A 92 -26.17 -9.99 -2.72
CA LYS A 92 -24.84 -9.47 -2.35
C LYS A 92 -24.06 -9.13 -3.62
N GLU A 93 -23.81 -7.84 -3.85
CA GLU A 93 -23.01 -7.36 -4.98
C GLU A 93 -21.60 -6.95 -4.56
N TYR A 94 -20.64 -7.21 -5.45
CA TYR A 94 -19.24 -6.86 -5.25
C TYR A 94 -18.68 -6.18 -6.49
N LEU A 95 -18.05 -5.04 -6.31
CA LEU A 95 -17.40 -4.27 -7.38
C LEU A 95 -15.93 -4.68 -7.49
N VAL A 96 -15.50 -5.04 -8.70
CA VAL A 96 -14.09 -5.30 -8.98
C VAL A 96 -13.34 -3.97 -9.08
N ARG A 97 -12.39 -3.74 -8.16
CA ARG A 97 -11.59 -2.52 -8.09
C ARG A 97 -10.20 -2.66 -8.71
N GLY A 98 -9.72 -3.88 -8.94
CA GLY A 98 -8.43 -4.11 -9.59
C GLY A 98 -7.84 -5.48 -9.33
N VAL A 99 -6.56 -5.64 -9.67
CA VAL A 99 -5.80 -6.88 -9.48
C VAL A 99 -4.51 -6.63 -8.70
N VAL A 100 -4.07 -7.64 -7.95
CA VAL A 100 -2.77 -7.67 -7.28
C VAL A 100 -1.95 -8.80 -7.89
N THR A 101 -0.88 -8.45 -8.59
CA THR A 101 0.09 -9.39 -9.20
C THR A 101 1.43 -9.40 -8.46
N LYS A 102 1.68 -8.38 -7.64
CA LYS A 102 2.89 -8.27 -6.82
C LYS A 102 2.59 -7.72 -5.44
N LYS A 103 3.49 -8.00 -4.51
CA LYS A 103 3.51 -7.44 -3.16
C LYS A 103 4.84 -6.78 -2.84
N VAL A 104 4.77 -5.79 -1.96
CA VAL A 104 5.92 -5.08 -1.40
C VAL A 104 6.13 -5.60 0.01
N ILE A 105 7.31 -6.15 0.30
CA ILE A 105 7.57 -6.84 1.57
C ILE A 105 8.69 -6.14 2.32
N PHE A 106 8.41 -5.79 3.58
CA PHE A 106 9.37 -5.24 4.54
C PHE A 106 9.55 -6.24 5.71
N ARG A 107 10.61 -7.04 5.65
CA ARG A 107 10.96 -8.03 6.69
C ARG A 107 12.11 -7.59 7.61
N SER A 108 12.91 -6.64 7.16
CA SER A 108 14.07 -6.16 7.91
C SER A 108 13.64 -5.30 9.09
N ARG A 109 14.45 -5.30 10.16
CA ARG A 109 14.25 -4.42 11.32
C ARG A 109 14.20 -2.94 10.88
N PRO A 110 13.24 -2.14 11.38
CA PRO A 110 13.21 -0.70 11.13
C PRO A 110 14.52 -0.03 11.58
N LYS A 111 15.11 0.80 10.73
CA LYS A 111 16.30 1.59 11.07
C LYS A 111 15.87 3.00 11.48
N PRO A 112 16.52 3.64 12.45
CA PRO A 112 16.27 5.05 12.73
C PRO A 112 16.70 5.92 11.55
N ILE A 113 15.98 7.01 11.31
CA ILE A 113 16.38 8.01 10.32
C ILE A 113 17.52 8.84 10.94
N VAL A 114 18.69 8.83 10.31
CA VAL A 114 19.84 9.64 10.72
C VAL A 114 19.90 10.87 9.84
N SER A 115 19.57 12.04 10.38
CA SER A 115 19.82 13.32 9.73
C SER A 115 21.23 13.80 10.11
N ASN A 116 22.20 13.66 9.20
CA ASN A 116 23.40 14.50 9.29
C ASN A 116 23.00 15.90 8.83
N VAL A 117 22.56 16.73 9.78
CA VAL A 117 22.38 18.16 9.53
C VAL A 117 23.77 18.79 9.62
N PRO A 118 24.35 19.29 8.51
CA PRO A 118 25.59 20.03 8.60
C PRO A 118 25.32 21.27 9.47
N THR A 119 26.03 21.40 10.58
CA THR A 119 26.08 22.69 11.29
C THR A 119 26.66 23.70 10.31
N LYS A 120 25.89 24.74 9.98
CA LYS A 120 26.40 25.89 9.24
C LYS A 120 27.65 26.40 9.97
N VAL A 121 28.79 26.39 9.29
CA VAL A 121 30.01 27.10 9.68
C VAL A 121 29.86 28.55 9.24
#